data_AF-A0A821SL57-F1
#
_entry.id   AF-A0A821SL57-F1
#
_cell.length_a   1.000
_cell.length_b   1.000
_cell.length_c   1.000
_cell.angle_alpha   90.00
_cell.angle_beta   90.00
_cell.angle_gamma   90.00
#
_symmetry.space_group_name_H-M   'P 1'
#
loop_
_entity.id
_entity.type
_entity.pdbx_description
1 polymer ?
#
loop_
_entity_poly.entity_id
_entity_poly.type
_entity_poly.pdbx_seq_one_letter_code
_entity_poly.pdbx_strand_id
1 'polypeptide(L)'
;MDYVLEHFKHCCSYSIDTESDCDTYDIALIQIHSIPVELPAIVVLIELNHLPSIDSLLFSQIRLLFDFVFQSRNIIYYWGPLVVELESALPYDIFIFPLGGELINLQCRFKTWIEEKNFPCVEYSLIYTCGQFLDKVPTKNYWSLLLDPLYSTISSSTLSIMIRYATYDYLAVSYLHRPVLENWYLQDLKQSRICLLLTNPSSIMLDELEDISNDEIHLPQLKDISPDVIPFNQLEPTFILHDTNQSTREFLTHTNSS
;
A
#
# COMPACT_ATOMS: atom_id res chain seq x y z
N MET A 1 -4.76 -14.65 9.87
CA MET A 1 -4.85 -14.78 8.40
C MET A 1 -6.30 -14.79 7.92
N ASP A 2 -7.21 -15.53 8.56
CA ASP A 2 -8.62 -15.66 8.13
C ASP A 2 -9.34 -14.32 7.88
N TYR A 3 -9.17 -13.33 8.77
CA TYR A 3 -9.73 -11.99 8.58
C TYR A 3 -9.20 -11.30 7.30
N VAL A 4 -7.89 -11.42 7.02
CA VAL A 4 -7.27 -10.86 5.81
C VAL A 4 -7.84 -11.52 4.56
N LEU A 5 -7.96 -12.86 4.58
CA LEU A 5 -8.52 -13.61 3.46
C LEU A 5 -9.98 -13.23 3.18
N GLU A 6 -10.79 -13.12 4.23
CA GLU A 6 -12.19 -12.74 4.06
C GLU A 6 -12.34 -11.30 3.57
N HIS A 7 -11.46 -10.38 4.01
CA HIS A 7 -11.39 -9.01 3.49
C HIS A 7 -11.01 -8.98 2.00
N PHE A 8 -9.93 -9.67 1.64
CA PHE A 8 -9.41 -9.67 0.27
C PHE A 8 -10.37 -10.33 -0.71
N LYS A 9 -11.11 -11.36 -0.31
CA LYS A 9 -12.14 -12.02 -1.13
C LYS A 9 -13.26 -11.08 -1.60
N HIS A 10 -13.56 -10.04 -0.84
CA HIS A 10 -14.60 -9.04 -1.15
C HIS A 10 -14.07 -7.79 -1.84
N CYS A 11 -12.75 -7.60 -1.87
CA CYS A 11 -12.14 -6.53 -2.63
C CYS A 11 -12.09 -6.88 -4.13
N CYS A 12 -12.07 -5.84 -4.96
CA CYS A 12 -11.94 -5.97 -6.42
C CYS A 12 -10.83 -5.07 -6.98
N SER A 13 -10.12 -4.36 -6.12
CA SER A 13 -9.03 -3.48 -6.50
C SER A 13 -7.92 -3.57 -5.48
N TYR A 14 -6.70 -3.63 -6.00
CA TYR A 14 -5.49 -3.75 -5.21
C TYR A 14 -4.43 -2.87 -5.83
N SER A 15 -3.50 -2.42 -4.99
CA SER A 15 -2.19 -2.03 -5.48
C SER A 15 -1.18 -3.16 -5.20
N ILE A 16 -0.09 -3.22 -5.94
CA ILE A 16 1.04 -4.12 -5.68
C ILE A 16 2.33 -3.35 -5.94
N ASP A 17 3.32 -3.58 -5.08
CA ASP A 17 4.70 -3.14 -5.27
C ASP A 17 5.66 -4.24 -4.80
N THR A 18 6.92 -4.13 -5.20
CA THR A 18 7.97 -5.07 -4.79
C THR A 18 9.22 -4.33 -4.33
N GLU A 19 9.95 -4.95 -3.41
CA GLU A 19 11.28 -4.49 -3.00
C GLU A 19 12.29 -5.61 -3.19
N SER A 20 13.44 -5.27 -3.76
CA SER A 20 14.56 -6.19 -3.96
C SER A 20 15.61 -6.02 -2.88
N ASP A 21 16.32 -7.10 -2.55
CA ASP A 21 17.51 -7.02 -1.72
C ASP A 21 18.65 -6.33 -2.49
N CYS A 22 19.39 -5.42 -1.84
CA CYS A 22 20.42 -4.66 -2.53
C CYS A 22 21.66 -5.47 -2.89
N ASP A 23 21.92 -6.56 -2.17
CA ASP A 23 23.13 -7.36 -2.32
C ASP A 23 22.92 -8.47 -3.34
N THR A 24 21.74 -9.12 -3.33
CA THR A 24 21.44 -10.19 -4.30
C THR A 24 20.73 -9.69 -5.55
N TYR A 25 20.05 -8.54 -5.48
CA TYR A 25 19.11 -8.04 -6.49
C TYR A 25 17.90 -8.96 -6.72
N ASP A 26 17.69 -9.94 -5.84
CA ASP A 26 16.49 -10.77 -5.87
C ASP A 26 15.34 -10.05 -5.17
N ILE A 27 14.11 -10.33 -5.62
CA ILE A 27 12.91 -9.87 -4.93
C ILE A 27 12.88 -10.41 -3.48
N ALA A 28 12.74 -9.51 -2.52
CA ALA A 28 12.75 -9.84 -1.10
C ALA A 28 11.37 -9.68 -0.47
N LEU A 29 10.60 -8.69 -0.93
CA LEU A 29 9.31 -8.32 -0.37
C LEU A 29 8.27 -8.08 -1.47
N ILE A 30 7.06 -8.58 -1.26
CA ILE A 30 5.87 -8.18 -2.02
C ILE A 30 4.94 -7.41 -1.06
N GLN A 31 4.54 -6.22 -1.47
CA GLN A 31 3.54 -5.41 -0.77
C GLN A 31 2.23 -5.44 -1.52
N ILE A 32 1.12 -5.73 -0.82
CA ILE A 32 -0.22 -5.72 -1.40
C ILE A 32 -1.15 -4.91 -0.49
N HIS A 33 -1.89 -3.97 -1.07
CA HIS A 33 -2.93 -3.22 -0.36
C HIS A 33 -4.26 -3.42 -1.04
N SER A 34 -5.24 -3.78 -0.22
CA SER A 34 -6.63 -3.75 -0.65
C SER A 34 -7.09 -2.32 -0.85
N ILE A 35 -7.81 -2.05 -1.93
CA ILE A 35 -8.53 -0.79 -2.16
C ILE A 35 -10.01 -1.12 -2.10
N PRO A 36 -10.60 -1.18 -0.88
CA PRO A 36 -11.97 -1.61 -0.69
C PRO A 36 -12.95 -0.49 -1.06
N VAL A 37 -14.22 -0.85 -1.20
CA VAL A 37 -15.29 0.14 -1.36
C VAL A 37 -15.49 0.96 -0.07
N GLU A 38 -15.43 0.28 1.08
CA GLU A 38 -15.52 0.86 2.41
C GLU A 38 -14.30 0.48 3.23
N LEU A 39 -13.83 1.40 4.07
CA LEU A 39 -12.73 1.13 5.00
C LEU A 39 -13.13 0.07 6.04
N PRO A 40 -12.16 -0.69 6.59
CA PRO A 40 -10.71 -0.46 6.54
C PRO A 40 -10.02 -1.00 5.30
N ALA A 41 -8.93 -0.36 4.89
CA ALA A 41 -7.98 -0.93 3.94
C ALA A 41 -6.88 -1.70 4.69
N ILE A 42 -6.35 -2.76 4.09
CA ILE A 42 -5.32 -3.63 4.67
C ILE A 42 -4.10 -3.62 3.77
N VAL A 43 -2.91 -3.44 4.36
CA VAL A 43 -1.61 -3.66 3.72
C VAL A 43 -1.06 -5.00 4.23
N VAL A 44 -0.64 -5.86 3.31
CA VAL A 44 0.02 -7.13 3.58
C VAL A 44 1.45 -7.05 3.03
N LEU A 45 2.42 -7.39 3.89
CA LEU A 45 3.84 -7.47 3.57
C LEU A 45 4.23 -8.95 3.54
N ILE A 46 4.75 -9.44 2.42
CA ILE A 46 5.09 -10.85 2.22
C ILE A 46 6.59 -10.96 1.94
N GLU A 47 7.34 -11.43 2.92
CA GLU A 47 8.79 -11.63 2.82
C GLU A 47 9.10 -12.99 2.19
N LEU A 48 9.71 -12.97 1.00
CA LEU A 48 9.88 -14.18 0.20
C LEU A 48 10.94 -15.13 0.77
N ASN A 49 11.99 -14.57 1.36
CA ASN A 49 13.06 -15.35 2.02
C ASN A 49 12.62 -16.02 3.33
N HIS A 50 11.46 -15.62 3.86
CA HIS A 50 10.93 -16.10 5.14
C HIS A 50 9.55 -16.75 4.96
N LEU A 51 9.22 -17.22 3.75
CA LEU A 51 7.99 -17.95 3.51
C LEU A 51 7.93 -19.23 4.35
N PRO A 52 6.73 -19.57 4.87
CA PRO A 52 6.55 -20.82 5.59
C PRO A 52 6.70 -22.02 4.64
N SER A 53 6.92 -23.22 5.22
CA SER A 53 7.02 -24.46 4.44
C SER A 53 5.82 -24.65 3.51
N ILE A 54 6.07 -25.16 2.30
CA ILE A 54 5.06 -25.40 1.26
C ILE A 54 3.88 -26.26 1.74
N ASP A 55 4.15 -27.19 2.66
CA ASP A 55 3.14 -28.10 3.22
C ASP A 55 2.33 -27.46 4.37
N SER A 56 2.64 -26.23 4.75
CA SER A 56 1.98 -25.55 5.86
C SER A 56 0.63 -24.93 5.48
N LEU A 57 -0.26 -24.85 6.47
CA LEU A 57 -1.53 -24.14 6.32
C LEU A 57 -1.30 -22.66 5.96
N LEU A 58 -0.32 -22.01 6.58
CA LEU A 58 -0.03 -20.60 6.33
C LEU A 58 0.43 -20.36 4.89
N PHE A 59 1.27 -21.24 4.33
CA PHE A 59 1.67 -21.15 2.92
C PHE A 59 0.46 -21.28 1.99
N SER A 60 -0.42 -22.25 2.26
CA SER A 60 -1.66 -22.42 1.49
C SER A 60 -2.57 -21.19 1.57
N GLN A 61 -2.62 -20.53 2.72
CA GLN A 61 -3.36 -19.28 2.90
C GLN A 61 -2.72 -18.11 2.15
N ILE A 62 -1.39 -18.02 2.10
CA ILE A 62 -0.67 -17.01 1.30
C ILE A 62 -0.98 -17.20 -0.19
N ARG A 63 -0.95 -18.45 -0.69
CA ARG A 63 -1.37 -18.75 -2.07
C ARG A 63 -2.80 -18.31 -2.34
N LEU A 64 -3.73 -18.65 -1.43
CA LEU A 64 -5.12 -18.27 -1.56
C LEU A 64 -5.32 -16.74 -1.57
N LEU A 65 -4.50 -15.99 -0.82
CA LEU A 65 -4.49 -14.53 -0.87
C LEU A 65 -4.16 -14.04 -2.29
N PHE A 66 -3.09 -14.57 -2.90
CA PHE A 66 -2.74 -14.21 -4.27
C PHE A 66 -3.79 -14.64 -5.30
N ASP A 67 -4.43 -15.79 -5.10
CA ASP A 67 -5.55 -16.23 -5.94
C ASP A 67 -6.73 -15.24 -5.85
N PHE A 68 -6.97 -14.61 -4.69
CA PHE A 68 -7.95 -13.55 -4.56
C PHE A 68 -7.52 -12.26 -5.22
N VAL A 69 -6.23 -11.91 -5.20
CA VAL A 69 -5.71 -10.66 -5.81
C VAL A 69 -5.71 -10.75 -7.34
N PHE A 70 -5.21 -11.86 -7.90
CA PHE A 70 -5.03 -12.06 -9.34
C PHE A 70 -6.27 -12.66 -10.05
N GLN A 71 -7.48 -12.47 -9.50
CA GLN A 71 -8.70 -12.87 -10.21
C GLN A 71 -8.92 -11.99 -11.43
N SER A 72 -9.46 -12.56 -12.52
CA SER A 72 -9.71 -11.87 -13.78
C SER A 72 -10.62 -10.63 -13.68
N ARG A 73 -11.44 -10.53 -12.62
CA ARG A 73 -12.36 -9.41 -12.38
C ARG A 73 -11.72 -8.22 -11.66
N ASN A 74 -10.51 -8.40 -11.13
CA ASN A 74 -9.89 -7.40 -10.28
C ASN A 74 -9.08 -6.40 -11.09
N ILE A 75 -8.90 -5.21 -10.53
CA ILE A 75 -8.00 -4.19 -11.03
C ILE A 75 -6.77 -4.14 -10.13
N ILE A 76 -5.58 -4.14 -10.73
CA ILE A 76 -4.32 -4.18 -10.02
C ILE A 76 -3.48 -2.99 -10.47
N TYR A 77 -3.31 -2.04 -9.56
CA TYR A 77 -2.47 -0.88 -9.76
C TYR A 77 -1.04 -1.17 -9.33
N TYR A 78 -0.07 -0.72 -10.11
CA TYR A 78 1.33 -0.92 -9.76
C TYR A 78 2.19 0.21 -10.30
N TRP A 79 3.40 0.31 -9.77
CA TRP A 79 4.41 1.25 -10.22
C TRP A 79 5.58 0.48 -10.85
N GLY A 80 6.15 0.96 -11.95
CA GLY A 80 7.31 0.29 -12.55
C GLY A 80 6.99 -0.97 -13.37
N PRO A 81 7.96 -1.88 -13.55
CA PRO A 81 7.85 -3.07 -14.39
C PRO A 81 7.38 -4.33 -13.62
N LEU A 82 6.27 -4.25 -12.87
CA LEU A 82 5.78 -5.30 -11.95
C LEU A 82 5.86 -6.74 -12.50
N VAL A 83 5.46 -6.97 -13.76
CA VAL A 83 5.48 -8.32 -14.36
C VAL A 83 6.88 -8.92 -14.35
N VAL A 84 7.90 -8.13 -14.71
CA VAL A 84 9.30 -8.56 -14.73
C VAL A 84 9.81 -8.81 -13.30
N GLU A 85 9.40 -7.97 -12.35
CA GLU A 85 9.76 -8.14 -10.94
C GLU A 85 9.15 -9.43 -10.36
N LEU A 86 7.87 -9.68 -10.61
CA LEU A 86 7.16 -10.87 -10.14
C LEU A 86 7.59 -12.18 -10.84
N GLU A 87 8.12 -12.11 -12.06
CA GLU A 87 8.72 -13.29 -12.72
C GLU A 87 9.87 -13.87 -11.89
N SER A 88 10.64 -13.03 -11.18
CA SER A 88 11.70 -13.50 -10.30
C SER A 88 11.18 -14.24 -9.06
N ALA A 89 9.90 -14.07 -8.71
CA ALA A 89 9.24 -14.78 -7.60
C ALA A 89 8.57 -16.10 -8.02
N LEU A 90 8.65 -16.51 -9.29
CA LEU A 90 8.14 -17.81 -9.77
C LEU A 90 8.63 -19.02 -8.96
N PRO A 91 9.91 -19.10 -8.53
CA PRO A 91 10.39 -20.24 -7.75
C PRO A 91 9.70 -20.45 -6.40
N TYR A 92 9.02 -19.43 -5.86
CA TYR A 92 8.34 -19.51 -4.56
C TYR A 92 6.95 -20.16 -4.63
N ASP A 93 6.39 -20.44 -5.83
CA ASP A 93 5.07 -21.09 -6.04
C ASP A 93 3.90 -20.44 -5.25
N ILE A 94 3.95 -19.12 -5.06
CA ILE A 94 2.91 -18.36 -4.36
C ILE A 94 1.79 -17.83 -5.28
N PHE A 95 2.03 -17.78 -6.60
CA PHE A 95 1.06 -17.40 -7.63
C PHE A 95 1.46 -18.00 -9.00
N ILE A 96 0.57 -17.89 -10.00
CA ILE A 96 0.75 -18.52 -11.33
C ILE A 96 0.65 -17.45 -12.43
N PHE A 97 1.49 -17.57 -13.46
CA PHE A 97 1.40 -16.77 -14.69
C PHE A 97 0.58 -17.47 -15.80
N PRO A 98 -0.08 -16.69 -16.69
CA PRO A 98 -0.16 -15.23 -16.70
C PRO A 98 -0.99 -14.70 -15.53
N LEU A 99 -0.59 -13.56 -14.97
CA LEU A 99 -1.36 -12.91 -13.90
C LEU A 99 -2.74 -12.55 -14.43
N GLY A 100 -3.79 -12.86 -13.66
CA GLY A 100 -5.14 -12.40 -13.96
C GLY A 100 -5.37 -10.96 -13.51
N GLY A 101 -6.54 -10.44 -13.89
CA GLY A 101 -6.97 -9.07 -13.59
C GLY A 101 -6.53 -8.06 -14.64
N GLU A 102 -7.03 -6.83 -14.51
CA GLU A 102 -6.60 -5.68 -15.30
C GLU A 102 -5.39 -5.04 -14.62
N LEU A 103 -4.23 -5.11 -15.27
CA LEU A 103 -2.98 -4.55 -14.76
C LEU A 103 -2.82 -3.09 -15.24
N ILE A 104 -2.85 -2.14 -14.32
CA ILE A 104 -2.71 -0.70 -14.60
C ILE A 104 -1.37 -0.17 -14.07
N ASN A 105 -0.46 0.14 -15.00
CA ASN A 105 0.81 0.80 -14.68
C ASN A 105 0.58 2.29 -14.36
N LEU A 106 0.59 2.65 -13.08
CA LEU A 106 0.42 4.02 -12.64
C LEU A 106 1.61 4.91 -12.98
N GLN A 107 2.83 4.39 -13.12
CA GLN A 107 3.99 5.20 -13.49
C GLN A 107 3.80 5.84 -14.88
N CYS A 108 3.33 5.06 -15.86
CA CYS A 108 3.04 5.57 -17.21
C CYS A 108 1.90 6.60 -17.21
N ARG A 109 0.84 6.33 -16.45
CA ARG A 109 -0.32 7.22 -16.34
C ARG A 109 0.02 8.52 -15.62
N PHE A 110 0.79 8.44 -14.54
CA PHE A 110 1.25 9.58 -13.76
C PHE A 110 2.15 10.50 -14.57
N LYS A 111 3.06 9.94 -15.39
CA LYS A 111 3.88 10.74 -16.30
C LYS A 111 3.02 11.58 -17.25
N THR A 112 2.02 10.96 -17.86
CA THR A 112 1.07 11.65 -18.76
C THR A 112 0.29 12.72 -18.00
N TRP A 113 -0.25 12.39 -16.83
CA TRP A 113 -0.98 13.32 -15.97
C TRP A 113 -0.13 14.53 -15.59
N ILE A 114 1.15 14.33 -15.27
CA ILE A 114 2.07 15.44 -14.97
C ILE A 114 2.31 16.36 -16.16
N GLU A 115 2.54 15.79 -17.33
CA GLU A 115 2.79 16.54 -18.56
C GLU A 115 1.56 17.38 -18.93
N GLU A 116 0.36 16.80 -18.81
CA GLU A 116 -0.91 17.49 -19.09
C GLU A 116 -1.21 18.62 -18.10
N LYS A 117 -0.90 18.43 -16.81
CA LYS A 117 -1.13 19.44 -15.76
C LYS A 117 0.03 20.42 -15.61
N ASN A 118 1.09 20.28 -16.42
CA ASN A 118 2.27 21.13 -16.44
C ASN A 118 2.98 21.24 -15.07
N PHE A 119 3.11 20.11 -14.36
CA PHE A 119 3.85 20.08 -13.09
C PHE A 119 5.38 20.13 -13.33
N PRO A 120 6.15 20.79 -12.46
CA PRO A 120 7.58 21.06 -12.69
C PRO A 120 8.47 19.81 -12.73
N CYS A 121 8.19 18.76 -11.94
CA CYS A 121 8.74 17.41 -12.13
C CYS A 121 8.00 16.36 -11.27
N VAL A 122 8.22 15.07 -11.58
CA VAL A 122 7.69 13.88 -10.89
C VAL A 122 8.02 13.88 -9.39
N GLU A 123 9.27 14.18 -9.03
CA GLU A 123 9.71 14.18 -7.63
C GLU A 123 9.01 15.28 -6.82
N TYR A 124 8.85 16.48 -7.37
CA TYR A 124 8.09 17.54 -6.71
C TYR A 124 6.62 17.14 -6.53
N SER A 125 5.98 16.54 -7.53
CA SER A 125 4.60 16.09 -7.43
C SER A 125 4.43 14.98 -6.38
N LEU A 126 5.37 14.04 -6.26
CA LEU A 126 5.36 12.99 -5.25
C LEU A 126 5.59 13.54 -3.83
N ILE A 127 6.60 14.39 -3.65
CA ILE A 127 6.88 15.09 -2.37
C ILE A 127 5.67 15.93 -1.95
N TYR A 128 5.05 16.61 -2.92
CA TYR A 128 3.90 17.47 -2.69
C TYR A 128 2.63 16.66 -2.33
N THR A 129 2.46 15.48 -2.93
CA THR A 129 1.26 14.64 -2.74
C THR A 129 1.34 13.76 -1.51
N CYS A 130 2.50 13.18 -1.24
CA CYS A 130 2.70 12.20 -0.17
C CYS A 130 3.40 12.79 1.06
N GLY A 131 3.78 14.07 1.01
CA GLY A 131 4.37 14.81 2.12
C GLY A 131 5.81 14.43 2.47
N GLN A 132 6.35 13.33 1.94
CA GLN A 132 7.73 12.87 2.17
C GLN A 132 8.25 12.13 0.93
N PHE A 133 9.51 12.37 0.56
CA PHE A 133 10.32 11.32 -0.06
C PHE A 133 10.62 10.35 1.06
N LEU A 134 10.28 9.08 0.91
CA LEU A 134 10.86 8.10 1.82
C LEU A 134 12.28 7.90 1.33
N ASP A 135 13.21 8.46 2.09
CA ASP A 135 14.61 8.16 1.90
C ASP A 135 14.76 6.63 1.90
N LYS A 136 15.17 6.04 0.77
CA LYS A 136 15.40 4.59 0.64
C LYS A 136 16.66 4.15 1.40
N VAL A 137 17.53 5.10 1.78
CA VAL A 137 18.81 4.80 2.45
C VAL A 137 18.64 3.98 3.74
N PRO A 138 17.66 4.25 4.63
CA PRO A 138 17.46 3.49 5.85
C PRO A 138 16.93 2.07 5.64
N THR A 139 16.45 1.70 4.46
CA THR A 139 15.85 0.38 4.19
C THR A 139 16.62 -0.44 3.16
N LYS A 140 17.44 0.21 2.33
CA LYS A 140 18.16 -0.41 1.21
C LYS A 140 18.89 -1.71 1.56
N ASN A 141 19.53 -1.79 2.72
CA ASN A 141 20.35 -2.94 3.11
C ASN A 141 19.64 -3.93 4.05
N TYR A 142 18.32 -3.79 4.23
CA TYR A 142 17.61 -4.50 5.29
C TYR A 142 16.44 -5.34 4.79
N TRP A 143 16.09 -5.30 3.50
CA TRP A 143 14.94 -6.07 2.99
C TRP A 143 15.12 -7.59 3.06
N SER A 144 16.36 -8.09 3.13
CA SER A 144 16.63 -9.50 3.45
C SER A 144 16.43 -9.86 4.93
N LEU A 145 16.34 -8.86 5.82
CA LEU A 145 16.16 -9.09 7.25
C LEU A 145 14.69 -9.22 7.60
N LEU A 146 14.40 -10.21 8.45
CA LEU A 146 13.06 -10.57 8.87
C LEU A 146 12.34 -9.39 9.56
N LEU A 147 11.16 -9.03 9.04
CA LEU A 147 10.30 -7.97 9.60
C LEU A 147 9.46 -8.45 10.80
N ASP A 148 9.54 -9.72 11.18
CA ASP A 148 8.88 -10.24 12.38
C ASP A 148 9.61 -9.78 13.66
N PRO A 149 8.99 -8.98 14.55
CA PRO A 149 9.62 -8.52 15.79
C PRO A 149 10.09 -9.63 16.72
N LEU A 150 9.50 -10.84 16.63
CA LEU A 150 9.86 -11.97 17.49
C LEU A 150 11.18 -12.62 17.09
N TYR A 151 11.54 -12.52 15.81
CA TYR A 151 12.67 -13.23 15.22
C TYR A 151 13.71 -12.30 14.60
N SER A 152 13.39 -11.02 14.46
CA SER A 152 14.30 -10.04 13.88
C SER A 152 15.53 -9.81 14.74
N THR A 153 16.70 -9.72 14.11
CA THR A 153 17.97 -9.39 14.76
C THR A 153 18.22 -7.88 14.86
N ILE A 154 17.36 -7.05 14.26
CA ILE A 154 17.49 -5.60 14.29
C ILE A 154 16.76 -4.98 15.48
N SER A 155 17.11 -3.75 15.82
CA SER A 155 16.44 -3.03 16.89
C SER A 155 14.95 -2.79 16.57
N SER A 156 14.07 -2.86 17.57
CA SER A 156 12.63 -2.57 17.40
C SER A 156 12.36 -1.21 16.74
N SER A 157 13.18 -0.19 17.04
CA SER A 157 13.12 1.11 16.36
C SER A 157 13.46 1.03 14.87
N THR A 158 14.51 0.30 14.49
CA THR A 158 14.88 0.08 13.08
C THR A 158 13.78 -0.67 12.35
N LEU A 159 13.26 -1.73 12.98
CA LEU A 159 12.17 -2.52 12.42
C LEU A 159 10.92 -1.66 12.17
N SER A 160 10.56 -0.80 13.13
CA SER A 160 9.42 0.10 13.00
C SER A 160 9.61 1.11 11.87
N ILE A 161 10.84 1.58 11.64
CA ILE A 161 11.18 2.46 10.51
C ILE A 161 11.03 1.70 9.19
N MET A 162 11.53 0.47 9.10
CA MET A 162 11.44 -0.35 7.89
C MET A 162 10.00 -0.67 7.51
N ILE A 163 9.19 -1.09 8.47
CA ILE A 163 7.78 -1.39 8.24
C ILE A 163 7.02 -0.13 7.80
N ARG A 164 7.29 1.00 8.46
CA ARG A 164 6.68 2.28 8.11
C ARG A 164 7.08 2.72 6.70
N TYR A 165 8.35 2.57 6.37
CA TYR A 165 8.85 2.82 5.03
C TYR A 165 8.13 1.92 4.01
N ALA A 166 8.11 0.59 4.22
CA ALA A 166 7.43 -0.35 3.32
C ALA A 166 5.97 0.04 3.12
N THR A 167 5.29 0.44 4.20
CA THR A 167 3.89 0.82 4.14
C THR A 167 3.69 2.15 3.39
N TYR A 168 4.52 3.16 3.66
CA TYR A 168 4.33 4.50 3.10
C TYR A 168 4.80 4.61 1.64
N ASP A 169 5.88 3.93 1.25
CA ASP A 169 6.44 4.01 -0.12
C ASP A 169 5.42 3.44 -1.09
N TYR A 170 4.91 2.30 -0.68
CA TYR A 170 3.78 1.64 -1.28
C TYR A 170 2.51 2.49 -1.31
N LEU A 171 2.13 3.12 -0.18
CA LEU A 171 0.88 3.86 -0.11
C LEU A 171 0.87 5.03 -1.09
N ALA A 172 2.02 5.60 -1.46
CA ALA A 172 2.11 6.64 -2.49
C ALA A 172 1.46 6.20 -3.82
N VAL A 173 1.62 4.92 -4.21
CA VAL A 173 0.96 4.32 -5.38
C VAL A 173 -0.56 4.35 -5.21
N SER A 174 -1.04 4.00 -4.01
CA SER A 174 -2.46 4.03 -3.68
C SER A 174 -3.02 5.45 -3.60
N TYR A 175 -2.27 6.42 -3.09
CA TYR A 175 -2.66 7.83 -3.06
C TYR A 175 -2.91 8.41 -4.45
N LEU A 176 -2.15 7.94 -5.44
CA LEU A 176 -2.16 8.51 -6.78
C LEU A 176 -3.15 7.86 -7.73
N HIS A 177 -3.71 6.68 -7.40
CA HIS A 177 -4.56 5.97 -8.35
C HIS A 177 -5.78 6.82 -8.76
N ARG A 178 -6.51 7.44 -7.83
CA ARG A 178 -7.68 8.26 -8.18
C ARG A 178 -7.30 9.56 -8.88
N PRO A 179 -6.38 10.40 -8.35
CA PRO A 179 -6.02 11.65 -9.04
C PRO A 179 -5.57 11.42 -10.49
N VAL A 180 -4.82 10.35 -10.73
CA VAL A 180 -4.30 10.00 -12.05
C VAL A 180 -5.40 9.47 -12.97
N LEU A 181 -6.27 8.58 -12.48
CA LEU A 181 -7.30 7.93 -13.31
C LEU A 181 -8.52 8.82 -13.56
N GLU A 182 -8.90 9.63 -12.56
CA GLU A 182 -10.01 10.57 -12.63
C GLU A 182 -9.56 11.97 -13.11
N ASN A 183 -8.28 12.14 -13.45
CA ASN A 183 -7.70 13.36 -13.99
C ASN A 183 -7.89 14.62 -13.12
N TRP A 184 -7.77 14.46 -11.81
CA TRP A 184 -7.91 15.54 -10.83
C TRP A 184 -6.88 16.65 -11.05
N TYR A 185 -7.21 17.86 -10.60
CA TYR A 185 -6.24 18.94 -10.43
C TYR A 185 -5.55 18.83 -9.07
N LEU A 186 -4.43 19.56 -8.92
CA LEU A 186 -3.68 19.58 -7.67
C LEU A 186 -4.52 20.09 -6.49
N GLN A 187 -5.42 21.04 -6.74
CA GLN A 187 -6.30 21.58 -5.70
C GLN A 187 -7.25 20.52 -5.16
N ASP A 188 -7.82 19.68 -6.03
CA ASP A 188 -8.71 18.59 -5.65
C ASP A 188 -7.98 17.60 -4.74
N LEU A 189 -6.75 17.22 -5.12
CA LEU A 189 -5.90 16.36 -4.31
C LEU A 189 -5.58 16.96 -2.92
N LYS A 190 -5.25 18.26 -2.84
CA LYS A 190 -4.97 18.93 -1.56
C LYS A 190 -6.18 18.99 -0.63
N GLN A 191 -7.38 19.12 -1.19
CA GLN A 191 -8.62 19.23 -0.44
C GLN A 191 -9.24 17.86 -0.15
N SER A 192 -8.72 16.81 -0.78
CA SER A 192 -9.26 15.46 -0.65
C SER A 192 -8.96 14.85 0.70
N ARG A 193 -9.93 14.09 1.20
CA ARG A 193 -9.77 13.29 2.40
C ARG A 193 -8.98 12.03 2.07
N ILE A 194 -8.04 11.69 2.94
CA ILE A 194 -7.21 10.48 2.86
C ILE A 194 -8.03 9.20 2.62
N CYS A 195 -9.18 9.07 3.28
CA CYS A 195 -10.06 7.92 3.14
C CYS A 195 -10.59 7.77 1.71
N LEU A 196 -10.85 8.86 0.99
CA LEU A 196 -11.31 8.81 -0.40
C LEU A 196 -10.22 8.30 -1.34
N LEU A 197 -8.95 8.54 -1.01
CA LEU A 197 -7.80 8.12 -1.81
C LEU A 197 -7.45 6.65 -1.58
N LEU A 198 -7.93 6.05 -0.48
CA LEU A 198 -7.69 4.66 -0.10
C LEU A 198 -8.87 3.73 -0.41
N THR A 199 -9.98 4.25 -0.93
CA THR A 199 -11.15 3.46 -1.31
C THR A 199 -11.38 3.47 -2.82
N ASN A 200 -12.07 2.43 -3.29
CA ASN A 200 -12.47 2.30 -4.68
C ASN A 200 -13.66 3.24 -4.96
N PRO A 201 -13.64 4.03 -6.06
CA PRO A 201 -14.74 4.93 -6.41
C PRO A 201 -16.10 4.25 -6.64
N SER A 202 -16.17 2.92 -6.80
CA SER A 202 -17.44 2.20 -6.99
C SER A 202 -18.24 1.98 -5.69
N SER A 203 -18.77 3.08 -5.11
CA SER A 203 -20.00 3.13 -4.28
C SER A 203 -20.51 4.56 -3.99
N ILE A 204 -20.01 5.61 -4.63
CA ILE A 204 -20.70 6.90 -4.57
C ILE A 204 -21.79 6.86 -5.64
N MET A 205 -23.00 6.46 -5.23
CA MET A 205 -24.21 6.89 -5.94
C MET A 205 -24.10 8.42 -6.08
N LEU A 206 -24.12 8.90 -7.32
CA LEU A 206 -23.94 10.30 -7.72
C LEU A 206 -24.98 11.27 -7.13
N ASP A 207 -25.86 10.83 -6.23
CA ASP A 207 -26.98 11.59 -5.70
C ASP A 207 -26.63 12.43 -4.45
N GLU A 208 -25.42 12.33 -3.87
CA GLU A 208 -25.04 13.06 -2.64
C GLU A 208 -24.03 14.22 -2.84
N LEU A 209 -23.71 14.61 -4.08
CA LEU A 209 -22.79 15.73 -4.35
C LEU A 209 -23.47 17.04 -4.80
N GLU A 210 -24.80 17.14 -4.73
CA GLU A 210 -25.51 18.41 -4.85
C GLU A 210 -25.69 19.07 -3.47
N ASP A 211 -24.71 19.88 -3.05
CA ASP A 211 -24.90 21.17 -2.34
C ASP A 211 -23.62 21.62 -1.63
N ILE A 212 -22.60 22.02 -2.40
CA ILE A 212 -21.65 23.04 -1.93
C ILE A 212 -21.35 23.97 -3.11
N SER A 213 -22.37 24.73 -3.53
CA SER A 213 -22.17 25.91 -4.37
C SER A 213 -22.34 27.16 -3.53
N ASN A 214 -21.39 28.09 -3.70
CA ASN A 214 -21.39 29.48 -3.25
C ASN A 214 -20.99 29.73 -1.79
N ASP A 215 -19.69 29.78 -1.54
CA ASP A 215 -19.11 30.91 -0.80
C ASP A 215 -17.76 31.28 -1.43
N GLU A 216 -17.68 32.52 -1.94
CA GLU A 216 -16.45 33.11 -2.48
C GLU A 216 -15.41 33.27 -1.36
N ILE A 217 -14.40 32.40 -1.32
CA ILE A 217 -13.24 32.57 -0.46
C ILE A 217 -12.14 33.30 -1.23
N HIS A 218 -11.87 34.54 -0.84
CA HIS A 218 -10.71 35.31 -1.28
C HIS A 218 -9.39 34.58 -0.91
N LEU A 219 -8.63 34.16 -1.91
CA LEU A 219 -7.31 33.52 -1.77
C LEU A 219 -6.19 34.56 -1.50
N PRO A 220 -5.32 34.35 -0.51
CA PRO A 220 -4.12 35.15 -0.32
C PRO A 220 -3.07 34.88 -1.42
N GLN A 221 -2.25 35.89 -1.73
CA GLN A 221 -1.18 35.77 -2.71
C GLN A 221 -0.07 34.80 -2.28
N LEU A 222 0.47 34.10 -3.28
CA LEU A 222 1.23 32.85 -3.23
C LEU A 222 2.71 33.01 -2.80
N LYS A 223 3.04 33.83 -1.80
CA LYS A 223 4.44 34.04 -1.38
C LYS A 223 4.80 33.69 0.06
N ASP A 224 3.85 33.37 0.94
CA ASP A 224 4.15 33.18 2.37
C ASP A 224 3.62 31.88 2.99
N ILE A 225 3.36 30.82 2.20
CA ILE A 225 2.90 29.54 2.76
C ILE A 225 4.11 28.62 2.98
N SER A 226 4.61 28.60 4.21
CA SER A 226 5.35 27.45 4.74
C SER A 226 4.44 26.21 4.68
N PRO A 227 4.91 25.06 4.20
CA PRO A 227 4.07 23.87 4.12
C PRO A 227 3.86 23.33 5.54
N ASP A 228 2.76 23.72 6.17
CA ASP A 228 2.22 22.98 7.31
C ASP A 228 1.65 21.66 6.76
N VAL A 229 2.57 20.73 6.49
CA VAL A 229 2.30 19.33 6.15
C VAL A 229 1.62 18.71 7.36
N ILE A 230 0.37 18.25 7.21
CA ILE A 230 -0.26 17.39 8.22
C ILE A 230 0.65 16.16 8.38
N PRO A 231 1.22 15.90 9.57
CA PRO A 231 2.13 14.78 9.73
C PRO A 231 1.36 13.48 9.51
N PHE A 232 1.76 12.70 8.51
CA PHE A 232 1.27 11.34 8.24
C PHE A 232 1.48 10.35 9.40
N ASN A 233 2.08 10.78 10.52
CA ASN A 233 2.37 10.01 11.73
C ASN A 233 1.13 9.55 12.52
N GLN A 234 -0.08 9.60 11.95
CA GLN A 234 -1.33 9.20 12.63
C GLN A 234 -2.01 7.96 12.04
N LEU A 235 -1.45 7.38 10.97
CA LEU A 235 -1.91 6.10 10.43
C LEU A 235 -1.09 4.97 11.08
N GLU A 236 -1.61 4.38 12.16
CA GLU A 236 -1.05 3.15 12.74
C GLU A 236 -1.39 1.96 11.82
N PRO A 237 -0.39 1.27 11.24
CA PRO A 237 -0.64 0.06 10.47
C PRO A 237 -1.23 -1.01 11.40
N THR A 238 -2.36 -1.61 11.02
CA THR A 238 -2.90 -2.76 11.76
C THR A 238 -2.21 -4.03 11.27
N PHE A 239 -1.34 -4.61 12.10
CA PHE A 239 -0.63 -5.85 11.82
C PHE A 239 -1.48 -7.08 12.13
N ILE A 240 -1.41 -8.09 11.27
CA ILE A 240 -1.86 -9.45 11.59
C ILE A 240 -0.67 -10.38 11.42
N LEU A 241 0.12 -10.51 12.49
CA LEU A 241 1.02 -11.64 12.69
C LEU A 241 0.23 -12.70 13.47
N HIS A 242 0.02 -13.88 12.88
CA HIS A 242 -0.51 -15.03 13.63
C HIS A 242 0.55 -16.12 13.72
N ASP A 243 1.17 -16.14 14.90
CA ASP A 243 1.47 -17.27 15.76
C ASP A 243 1.62 -18.65 15.08
N THR A 244 2.87 -19.06 14.89
CA THR A 244 3.22 -20.45 14.63
C THR A 244 3.73 -21.12 15.91
N ASN A 245 2.87 -21.28 16.92
CA ASN A 245 3.01 -22.36 17.88
C ASN A 245 1.67 -22.76 18.53
N GLN A 246 1.09 -23.85 18.03
CA GLN A 246 0.23 -24.69 18.87
C GLN A 246 1.08 -25.29 20.00
N SER A 247 1.19 -24.56 21.11
CA SER A 247 1.48 -25.14 22.43
C SER A 247 1.20 -24.13 23.54
N THR A 248 0.00 -24.27 24.09
CA THR A 248 -0.31 -24.16 25.52
C THR A 248 -0.46 -22.75 26.16
N ARG A 249 -1.66 -22.57 26.73
CA ARG A 249 -2.08 -21.76 27.89
C ARG A 249 -2.86 -20.47 27.60
N GLU A 250 -4.17 -20.60 27.83
CA GLU A 250 -5.07 -19.61 28.39
C GLU A 250 -4.36 -18.63 29.34
N PHE A 251 -4.61 -17.32 29.19
CA PHE A 251 -4.96 -16.46 30.32
C PHE A 251 -5.69 -15.20 29.82
N LEU A 252 -6.94 -15.07 30.25
CA LEU A 252 -7.70 -13.82 30.33
C LEU A 252 -7.01 -12.87 31.29
N THR A 253 -6.88 -11.59 30.92
CA THR A 253 -6.99 -10.49 31.89
C THR A 253 -7.70 -9.30 31.28
N HIS A 254 -8.90 -9.05 31.79
CA HIS A 254 -9.54 -7.74 31.88
C HIS A 254 -8.63 -6.74 32.59
N THR A 255 -8.63 -5.50 32.14
CA THR A 255 -8.54 -4.35 33.06
C THR A 255 -9.51 -3.27 32.61
N ASN A 256 -10.61 -3.15 33.37
CA ASN A 256 -11.43 -1.95 33.46
C ASN A 256 -10.60 -0.83 34.08
N SER A 257 -10.63 0.35 33.47
CA SER A 257 -10.17 1.60 34.07
C SER A 257 -11.28 2.20 34.93
N SER A 258 -10.99 2.41 36.21
CA SER A 258 -11.54 3.53 37.00
C SER A 258 -10.62 4.72 36.83
#